data_AF-A0A9E1MZM7-F1
#
_entry.id   AF-A0A9E1MZM7-F1
#
_cell.length_a   1.000
_cell.length_b   1.000
_cell.length_c   1.000
_cell.angle_alpha   90.00
_cell.angle_beta   90.00
_cell.angle_gamma   90.00
#
_symmetry.space_group_name_H-M   'P 1'
#
loop_
_entity.id
_entity.type
_entity.pdbx_description
1 polymer ?
#
loop_
_entity_poly.entity_id
_entity_poly.type
_entity_poly.pdbx_seq_one_letter_code
_entity_poly.pdbx_strand_id
1 'polypeptide(L)'
;MIPELKPRGIVAAAKQLGVEPFEVVRLLVASGRMPDTLVVSQEDLDAIRRVGEIESWWAGGLDRPDDANPLRATFRAALGQLLERECIGDKSTRMDNLWRGLSLEEQEKLQEGVHALIEEEVLATSNSEVGICVSVVEPAASTVRDIVEGSSDTPGLAAVFGGLNGSQTP
;
A
#
# COMPACT_ATOMS: atom_id res chain seq x y z
N MET A 1 12.02 26.90 20.23
CA MET A 1 10.73 26.72 19.52
C MET A 1 10.60 25.22 19.26
N ILE A 2 9.63 24.56 19.89
CA ILE A 2 9.48 23.09 19.80
C ILE A 2 8.89 22.76 18.41
N PRO A 3 9.49 21.86 17.61
CA PRO A 3 9.02 21.53 16.25
C PRO A 3 7.56 21.07 16.18
N GLU A 4 7.02 20.57 17.28
CA GLU A 4 5.63 20.11 17.46
C GLU A 4 4.59 21.25 17.42
N LEU A 5 5.02 22.51 17.52
CA LEU A 5 4.13 23.68 17.60
C LEU A 5 4.05 24.50 16.31
N LYS A 6 4.61 24.03 15.18
CA LYS A 6 4.42 24.72 13.89
C LYS A 6 3.03 24.39 13.32
N PRO A 7 2.14 25.37 13.13
CA PRO A 7 0.87 25.17 12.44
C PRO A 7 1.11 24.55 11.07
N ARG A 8 0.50 23.40 10.77
CA ARG A 8 0.58 22.76 9.46
C ARG A 8 -0.70 23.03 8.70
N GLY A 9 -0.58 23.64 7.52
CA GLY A 9 -1.71 23.69 6.60
C GLY A 9 -2.04 22.29 6.05
N ILE A 10 -3.24 22.15 5.50
CA ILE A 10 -3.74 20.89 4.89
C ILE A 10 -2.72 20.25 3.93
N VAL A 11 -2.06 21.06 3.08
CA VAL A 11 -1.06 20.55 2.12
C VAL A 11 0.16 19.93 2.81
N ALA A 12 0.60 20.51 3.93
CA ALA A 12 1.73 19.97 4.69
C ALA A 12 1.34 18.67 5.41
N ALA A 13 0.12 18.60 5.94
CA ALA A 13 -0.45 17.38 6.52
C ALA A 13 -0.56 16.26 5.47
N ALA A 14 -1.09 16.58 4.29
CA ALA A 14 -1.24 15.67 3.16
C ALA A 14 0.10 15.03 2.77
N LYS A 15 1.15 15.86 2.60
CA LYS A 15 2.50 15.39 2.29
C LYS A 15 3.07 14.46 3.36
N GLN A 16 2.84 14.75 4.64
CA GLN A 16 3.33 13.91 5.74
C GLN A 16 2.62 12.55 5.81
N LEU A 17 1.33 12.52 5.50
CA LEU A 17 0.53 11.31 5.47
C LEU A 17 0.71 10.54 4.15
N GLY A 18 1.23 11.18 3.11
CA GLY A 18 1.32 10.64 1.75
C GLY A 18 -0.04 10.53 1.06
N VAL A 19 -1.03 11.34 1.44
CA VAL A 19 -2.37 11.36 0.81
C VAL A 19 -2.60 12.68 0.11
N GLU A 20 -3.66 12.75 -0.69
CA GLU A 20 -4.09 14.00 -1.33
C GLU A 20 -4.64 15.02 -0.32
N PRO A 21 -4.49 16.34 -0.55
CA PRO A 21 -5.03 17.37 0.35
C PRO A 21 -6.53 17.24 0.63
N PHE A 22 -7.32 16.85 -0.37
CA PHE A 22 -8.76 16.64 -0.19
C PHE A 22 -9.06 15.45 0.73
N GLU A 23 -8.25 14.39 0.67
CA GLU A 23 -8.39 13.21 1.53
C GLU A 23 -8.18 13.57 3.01
N VAL A 24 -7.24 14.48 3.31
CA VAL A 24 -7.06 15.00 4.67
C VAL A 24 -8.33 15.65 5.20
N VAL A 25 -8.98 16.50 4.40
CA VAL A 25 -10.24 17.15 4.80
C VAL A 25 -11.33 16.11 5.03
N ARG A 26 -11.46 15.15 4.12
CA ARG A 26 -12.45 14.06 4.23
C ARG A 26 -12.27 13.26 5.52
N LEU A 27 -11.03 12.91 5.88
CA LEU A 27 -10.73 12.18 7.10
C LEU A 27 -10.87 13.03 8.38
N LEU A 28 -10.60 14.35 8.32
CA LEU A 28 -10.89 15.27 9.42
C LEU A 28 -12.38 15.35 9.73
N VAL A 29 -13.22 15.38 8.68
CA VAL A 29 -14.68 15.32 8.84
C VAL A 29 -15.11 13.96 9.40
N ALA A 30 -14.61 12.85 8.84
CA ALA A 30 -14.94 11.51 9.29
C ALA A 30 -14.52 11.25 10.76
N SER A 31 -13.41 11.84 11.19
CA SER A 31 -12.95 11.76 12.60
C SER A 31 -13.68 12.70 13.55
N GLY A 32 -14.58 13.55 13.05
CA GLY A 32 -15.29 14.55 13.86
C GLY A 32 -14.38 15.65 14.43
N ARG A 33 -13.23 15.89 13.78
CA ARG A 33 -12.15 16.79 14.24
C ARG A 33 -11.84 17.89 13.24
N MET A 34 -12.83 18.34 12.47
CA MET A 34 -12.63 19.45 11.55
C MET A 34 -12.25 20.71 12.34
N PRO A 35 -11.04 21.27 12.14
CA PRO A 35 -10.61 22.40 12.94
C PRO A 35 -11.27 23.70 12.44
N ASP A 36 -11.61 24.61 13.35
CA ASP A 36 -12.17 25.93 13.03
C ASP A 36 -11.18 26.81 12.23
N THR A 37 -9.89 26.49 12.35
CA THR A 37 -8.80 27.10 11.59
C THR A 37 -8.18 26.02 10.71
N LEU A 38 -7.76 26.31 9.47
CA LEU A 38 -7.16 25.33 8.54
C LEU A 38 -5.75 24.85 8.97
N VAL A 39 -5.51 24.79 10.27
CA VAL A 39 -4.31 24.32 10.94
C VAL A 39 -4.58 22.92 11.46
N VAL A 40 -3.76 21.97 11.03
CA VAL A 40 -3.81 20.57 11.46
C VAL A 40 -2.77 20.35 12.54
N SER A 41 -3.21 19.94 13.73
CA SER A 41 -2.33 19.59 14.84
C SER A 41 -1.78 18.16 14.69
N GLN A 42 -0.79 17.79 15.51
CA GLN A 42 -0.32 16.40 15.54
C GLN A 42 -1.42 15.43 16.03
N GLU A 43 -2.28 15.88 16.94
CA GLU A 43 -3.40 15.08 17.42
C GLU A 43 -4.42 14.80 16.30
N ASP A 44 -4.64 15.76 15.41
CA ASP A 44 -5.49 15.59 14.23
C ASP A 44 -4.86 14.60 13.25
N LEU A 45 -3.55 14.70 13.02
CA LEU A 45 -2.80 13.78 12.16
C LEU A 45 -2.88 12.33 12.68
N ASP A 46 -2.75 12.13 13.99
CA ASP A 46 -2.83 10.81 14.59
C ASP A 46 -4.27 10.26 14.54
N ALA A 47 -5.28 11.12 14.68
CA ALA A 47 -6.67 10.74 14.53
C ALA A 47 -7.01 10.33 13.10
N ILE A 48 -6.62 11.12 12.08
CA ILE A 48 -6.88 10.77 10.68
C ILE A 48 -6.06 9.57 10.21
N ARG A 49 -4.85 9.34 10.76
CA ARG A 49 -4.12 8.09 10.50
C ARG A 49 -4.89 6.87 10.98
N ARG A 50 -5.45 6.95 12.20
CA ARG A 50 -6.23 5.87 12.78
C ARG A 50 -7.54 5.65 12.03
N VAL A 51 -8.32 6.72 11.82
CA VAL A 51 -9.62 6.64 11.15
C VAL A 51 -9.45 6.25 9.68
N GLY A 52 -8.46 6.80 9.00
CA GLY A 52 -8.19 6.52 7.60
C GLY A 52 -7.34 5.28 7.39
N GLU A 53 -7.02 4.49 8.41
CA GLU A 53 -6.17 3.29 8.31
C GLU A 53 -4.88 3.52 7.48
N ILE A 54 -4.27 4.69 7.67
CA ILE A 54 -3.08 5.11 6.92
C ILE A 54 -1.86 4.49 7.59
N GLU A 55 -1.25 3.52 6.91
CA GLU A 55 -0.04 2.85 7.37
C GLU A 55 1.16 3.20 6.48
N SER A 56 2.36 3.20 7.06
CA SER A 56 3.61 3.40 6.34
C SER A 56 4.44 2.12 6.42
N TRP A 57 4.14 1.14 5.57
CA TRP A 57 4.80 -0.18 5.60
C TRP A 57 6.31 -0.09 5.41
N TRP A 58 6.75 0.86 4.59
CA TRP A 58 8.15 1.03 4.21
C TRP A 58 8.97 1.89 5.19
N ALA A 59 8.33 2.47 6.21
CA ALA A 59 8.97 3.33 7.21
C ALA A 59 9.76 2.48 8.22
N GLY A 60 10.90 1.95 7.79
CA GLY A 60 11.74 1.06 8.59
C GLY A 60 12.77 0.26 7.79
N GLY A 61 12.71 0.33 6.46
CA GLY A 61 13.54 -0.52 5.60
C GLY A 61 12.97 -1.92 5.58
N LEU A 62 11.81 -2.07 4.93
CA LEU A 62 11.15 -3.37 4.75
C LEU A 62 12.12 -4.33 4.05
N ASP A 63 12.33 -5.50 4.66
CA ASP A 63 13.19 -6.53 4.07
C ASP A 63 12.59 -6.97 2.73
N ARG A 64 13.37 -6.77 1.67
CA ARG A 64 13.01 -7.19 0.33
C ARG A 64 13.59 -8.58 0.11
N PRO A 65 12.80 -9.55 -0.39
CA PRO A 65 13.35 -10.85 -0.76
C PRO A 65 14.40 -10.69 -1.86
N ASP A 66 15.38 -11.58 -1.88
CA ASP A 66 16.38 -11.61 -2.96
C ASP A 66 15.68 -11.88 -4.31
N ASP A 67 15.91 -10.98 -5.26
CA ASP A 67 15.41 -11.10 -6.63
C ASP A 67 16.34 -10.35 -7.59
N ALA A 68 16.55 -10.89 -8.79
CA ALA A 68 17.32 -10.23 -9.83
C ALA A 68 16.66 -8.94 -10.33
N ASN A 69 15.32 -8.85 -10.22
CA ASN A 69 14.57 -7.64 -10.52
C ASN A 69 14.17 -6.94 -9.20
N PRO A 70 14.75 -5.76 -8.87
CA PRO A 70 14.45 -5.06 -7.62
C PRO A 70 12.99 -4.61 -7.52
N LEU A 71 12.31 -4.34 -8.64
CA LEU A 71 10.89 -3.99 -8.64
C LEU A 71 10.02 -5.20 -8.30
N ARG A 72 10.40 -6.40 -8.78
CA ARG A 72 9.74 -7.66 -8.41
C ARG A 72 9.98 -8.00 -6.94
N ALA A 73 11.18 -7.76 -6.41
CA ALA A 73 11.45 -7.89 -4.98
C ALA A 73 10.52 -6.98 -4.14
N THR A 74 10.39 -5.71 -4.53
CA THR A 74 9.48 -4.76 -3.85
C THR A 74 8.03 -5.24 -3.93
N PHE A 75 7.58 -5.72 -5.09
CA PHE A 75 6.23 -6.25 -5.26
C PHE A 75 5.96 -7.48 -4.36
N ARG A 76 6.88 -8.44 -4.34
CA ARG A 76 6.82 -9.63 -3.48
C ARG A 76 6.80 -9.25 -2.00
N ALA A 77 7.59 -8.26 -1.59
CA ALA A 77 7.55 -7.73 -0.23
C ALA A 77 6.18 -7.13 0.11
N ALA A 78 5.55 -6.38 -0.81
CA ALA A 78 4.21 -5.81 -0.60
C ALA A 78 3.13 -6.90 -0.43
N LEU A 79 3.18 -7.97 -1.23
CA LEU A 79 2.30 -9.13 -1.05
C LEU A 79 2.57 -9.86 0.27
N GLY A 80 3.83 -9.97 0.68
CA GLY A 80 4.20 -10.51 1.99
C GLY A 80 3.56 -9.72 3.14
N GLN A 81 3.51 -8.38 3.03
CA GLN A 81 2.86 -7.53 4.02
C GLN A 81 1.34 -7.74 4.11
N LEU A 82 0.67 -8.06 3.00
CA LEU A 82 -0.74 -8.45 3.01
C LEU A 82 -0.96 -9.76 3.77
N LEU A 83 -0.11 -10.76 3.51
CA LEU A 83 -0.18 -12.05 4.21
C LEU A 83 0.14 -11.92 5.71
N GLU A 84 1.17 -11.17 6.07
CA GLU A 84 1.57 -10.93 7.47
C GLU A 84 0.48 -10.23 8.27
N ARG A 85 -0.25 -9.31 7.65
CA ARG A 85 -1.42 -8.64 8.25
C ARG A 85 -2.70 -9.46 8.15
N GLU A 86 -2.65 -10.66 7.58
CA GLU A 86 -3.80 -11.54 7.33
C GLU A 86 -4.90 -10.84 6.51
N CYS A 87 -4.53 -9.96 5.57
CA CYS A 87 -5.49 -9.30 4.67
C CYS A 87 -5.99 -10.31 3.62
N ILE A 88 -6.79 -11.28 4.07
CA ILE A 88 -7.31 -12.42 3.30
C ILE A 88 -8.84 -12.45 3.48
N GLY A 89 -9.58 -12.63 2.37
CA GLY A 89 -11.04 -12.69 2.38
C GLY A 89 -11.65 -11.35 2.82
N ASP A 90 -12.43 -11.37 3.91
CA ASP A 90 -13.12 -10.18 4.41
C ASP A 90 -12.19 -9.15 5.08
N LYS A 91 -10.97 -9.57 5.47
CA LYS A 91 -9.97 -8.66 6.05
C LYS A 91 -9.18 -7.99 4.93
N SER A 92 -9.23 -6.66 4.90
CA SER A 92 -8.61 -5.83 3.87
C SER A 92 -7.83 -4.66 4.47
N THR A 93 -7.00 -4.03 3.65
CA THR A 93 -6.26 -2.79 3.98
C THR A 93 -6.47 -1.79 2.87
N ARG A 94 -6.28 -0.49 3.13
CA ARG A 94 -6.21 0.49 2.04
C ARG A 94 -5.15 0.10 1.02
N MET A 95 -5.54 0.20 -0.24
CA MET A 95 -4.70 -0.19 -1.37
C MET A 95 -3.46 0.70 -1.48
N ASP A 96 -3.58 1.98 -1.14
CA ASP A 96 -2.46 2.93 -1.18
C ASP A 96 -1.38 2.67 -0.10
N ASN A 97 -1.68 1.88 0.94
CA ASN A 97 -0.67 1.46 1.92
C ASN A 97 0.42 0.57 1.28
N LEU A 98 0.12 -0.16 0.21
CA LEU A 98 1.07 -1.05 -0.46
C LEU A 98 2.28 -0.30 -1.02
N TRP A 99 2.10 0.96 -1.42
CA TRP A 99 3.13 1.72 -2.14
C TRP A 99 3.44 3.09 -1.51
N ARG A 100 2.82 3.42 -0.37
CA ARG A 100 3.05 4.68 0.35
C ARG A 100 4.50 4.80 0.82
N GLY A 101 5.21 5.80 0.30
CA GLY A 101 6.60 6.08 0.68
C GLY A 101 7.64 5.43 -0.24
N LEU A 102 7.22 4.71 -1.27
CA LEU A 102 8.09 4.25 -2.35
C LEU A 102 8.40 5.36 -3.37
N SER A 103 9.41 5.15 -4.21
CA SER A 103 9.67 6.01 -5.37
C SER A 103 8.54 5.92 -6.41
N LEU A 104 8.40 6.92 -7.29
CA LEU A 104 7.33 6.94 -8.30
C LEU A 104 7.37 5.71 -9.22
N GLU A 105 8.57 5.32 -9.67
CA GLU A 105 8.78 4.13 -10.50
C GLU A 105 8.30 2.85 -9.80
N GLU A 106 8.66 2.67 -8.51
CA GLU A 106 8.18 1.54 -7.72
C GLU A 106 6.65 1.58 -7.54
N GLN A 107 6.07 2.75 -7.30
CA GLN A 107 4.61 2.90 -7.15
C GLN A 107 3.88 2.50 -8.44
N GLU A 108 4.31 3.01 -9.59
CA GLU A 108 3.73 2.68 -10.89
C GLU A 108 3.80 1.17 -11.15
N LYS A 109 4.97 0.56 -10.91
CA LYS A 109 5.16 -0.87 -11.14
C LYS A 109 4.35 -1.75 -10.19
N LEU A 110 4.24 -1.35 -8.92
CA LEU A 110 3.40 -2.06 -7.96
C LEU A 110 1.92 -1.95 -8.34
N GLN A 111 1.46 -0.78 -8.80
CA GLN A 111 0.08 -0.60 -9.24
C GLN A 111 -0.26 -1.48 -10.45
N GLU A 112 0.63 -1.58 -11.44
CA GLU A 112 0.49 -2.50 -12.57
C GLU A 112 0.37 -3.96 -12.10
N GLY A 113 1.26 -4.40 -11.21
CA GLY A 113 1.26 -5.76 -10.67
C GLY A 113 0.01 -6.08 -9.82
N VAL A 114 -0.45 -5.12 -9.01
CA VAL A 114 -1.68 -5.26 -8.23
C VAL A 114 -2.89 -5.35 -9.16
N HIS A 115 -2.94 -4.52 -10.21
CA HIS A 115 -4.02 -4.57 -11.20
C HIS A 115 -4.07 -5.93 -11.91
N ALA A 116 -2.91 -6.45 -12.33
CA ALA A 116 -2.82 -7.77 -12.96
C ALA A 116 -3.37 -8.87 -12.03
N LEU A 117 -3.03 -8.85 -10.75
CA LEU A 117 -3.57 -9.83 -9.79
C LEU A 117 -5.06 -9.64 -9.48
N ILE A 118 -5.60 -8.43 -9.63
CA ILE A 118 -7.05 -8.20 -9.52
C ILE A 118 -7.78 -8.78 -10.73
N GLU A 119 -7.26 -8.56 -11.94
CA GLU A 119 -7.82 -9.13 -13.18
C GLU A 119 -7.80 -10.66 -13.19
N GLU A 120 -6.82 -11.27 -12.51
CA GLU A 120 -6.67 -12.72 -12.34
C GLU A 120 -7.40 -13.29 -11.11
N GLU A 121 -8.21 -12.48 -10.42
CA GLU A 121 -8.98 -12.88 -9.24
C GLU A 121 -8.12 -13.41 -8.07
N VAL A 122 -6.84 -13.03 -8.01
CA VAL A 122 -5.92 -13.34 -6.91
C VAL A 122 -6.04 -12.32 -5.78
N LEU A 123 -6.23 -11.05 -6.14
CA LEU A 123 -6.57 -9.96 -5.23
C LEU A 123 -7.99 -9.49 -5.49
N ALA A 124 -8.67 -9.04 -4.44
CA ALA A 124 -9.98 -8.40 -4.54
C ALA A 124 -9.91 -6.96 -4.04
N THR A 125 -10.66 -6.08 -4.68
CA THR A 125 -10.87 -4.70 -4.21
C THR A 125 -12.26 -4.52 -3.65
N SER A 126 -12.36 -3.66 -2.64
CA SER A 126 -13.63 -3.24 -2.06
C SER A 126 -13.61 -1.74 -1.80
N ASN A 127 -14.77 -1.10 -1.91
CA ASN A 127 -14.92 0.29 -1.50
C ASN A 127 -15.28 0.33 -0.01
N SER A 128 -14.59 1.17 0.74
CA SER A 128 -14.89 1.44 2.15
C SER A 128 -15.06 2.94 2.39
N GLU A 129 -15.47 3.29 3.61
CA GLU A 129 -15.50 4.69 4.05
C GLU A 129 -14.11 5.32 4.08
N VAL A 130 -13.04 4.52 4.09
CA VAL A 130 -11.66 5.01 4.06
C VAL A 130 -11.04 4.95 2.68
N GLY A 131 -11.75 4.47 1.65
CA GLY A 131 -11.27 4.48 0.26
C GLY A 131 -11.25 3.09 -0.36
N ILE A 132 -10.43 2.91 -1.40
CA ILE A 132 -10.27 1.60 -2.05
C ILE A 132 -9.38 0.72 -1.19
N CYS A 133 -9.93 -0.41 -0.77
CA CYS A 133 -9.22 -1.44 -0.01
C CYS A 133 -8.88 -2.62 -0.91
N VAL A 134 -7.86 -3.38 -0.51
CA VAL A 134 -7.38 -4.59 -1.18
C VAL A 134 -7.21 -5.72 -0.18
N SER A 135 -7.49 -6.94 -0.63
CA SER A 135 -7.32 -8.18 0.12
C SER A 135 -6.90 -9.29 -0.83
N VAL A 136 -6.27 -10.34 -0.28
CA VAL A 136 -6.02 -11.59 -0.98
C VAL A 136 -7.32 -12.40 -1.03
N VAL A 137 -7.69 -12.88 -2.20
CA VAL A 137 -8.83 -13.79 -2.35
C VAL A 137 -8.52 -15.10 -1.64
N GLU A 138 -9.40 -15.57 -0.75
CA GLU A 138 -9.10 -16.67 0.18
C GLU A 138 -8.65 -17.96 -0.53
N PRO A 139 -9.31 -18.42 -1.61
CA PRO A 139 -8.82 -19.53 -2.43
C PRO A 139 -7.42 -19.33 -3.05
N ALA A 140 -6.98 -18.08 -3.26
CA ALA A 140 -5.71 -17.74 -3.89
C ALA A 140 -4.58 -17.51 -2.86
N ALA A 141 -4.85 -17.65 -1.56
CA ALA A 141 -3.86 -17.36 -0.51
C ALA A 141 -2.59 -18.23 -0.61
N SER A 142 -2.68 -19.49 -1.06
CA SER A 142 -1.51 -20.32 -1.34
C SER A 142 -0.71 -19.79 -2.53
N THR A 143 -1.37 -19.38 -3.60
CA THR A 143 -0.71 -18.79 -4.78
C THR A 143 0.05 -17.52 -4.40
N VAL A 144 -0.53 -16.65 -3.57
CA VAL A 144 0.18 -15.45 -3.10
C VAL A 144 1.41 -15.80 -2.27
N ARG A 145 1.34 -16.85 -1.41
CA ARG A 145 2.53 -17.34 -0.68
C ARG A 145 3.62 -17.81 -1.65
N ASP A 146 3.25 -18.58 -2.65
CA ASP A 146 4.20 -19.08 -3.65
C ASP A 146 4.87 -17.93 -4.43
N ILE A 147 4.11 -16.87 -4.77
CA ILE A 147 4.67 -15.66 -5.41
C ILE A 147 5.65 -14.94 -4.46
N VAL A 148 5.26 -14.76 -3.18
CA VAL A 148 6.11 -14.13 -2.17
C VAL A 148 7.42 -14.90 -1.99
N GLU A 149 7.36 -16.23 -1.98
CA GLU A 149 8.54 -17.11 -1.92
C GLU A 149 9.32 -17.17 -3.23
N GLY A 150 8.73 -16.72 -4.34
CA GLY A 150 9.33 -16.74 -5.68
C GLY A 150 9.32 -18.13 -6.32
N SER A 151 8.47 -19.03 -5.83
CA SER A 151 8.28 -20.39 -6.35
C SER A 151 7.23 -20.46 -7.47
N SER A 152 6.39 -19.42 -7.61
CA SER A 152 5.42 -19.28 -8.70
C SER A 152 5.31 -17.85 -9.21
N ASP A 153 4.70 -17.70 -10.38
CA ASP A 153 4.36 -16.43 -11.01
C ASP A 153 3.02 -16.59 -11.73
N THR A 154 2.34 -15.48 -12.00
CA THR A 154 1.12 -15.48 -12.81
C THR A 154 1.40 -14.92 -14.21
N PRO A 155 0.58 -15.21 -15.22
CA PRO A 155 0.75 -14.63 -16.56
C PRO A 155 0.82 -13.10 -16.57
N GLY A 156 -0.03 -12.43 -15.78
CA GLY A 156 -0.07 -10.99 -15.63
C GLY A 156 1.19 -10.44 -14.97
N LEU A 157 1.65 -11.06 -13.89
CA LEU A 157 2.91 -10.66 -13.25
C LEU A 157 4.13 -10.89 -14.14
N ALA A 158 4.16 -12.00 -14.91
CA ALA A 158 5.22 -12.25 -15.87
C ALA A 158 5.24 -11.18 -16.98
N ALA A 159 4.09 -10.66 -17.40
CA ALA A 159 3.99 -9.55 -18.35
C ALA A 159 4.47 -8.22 -17.75
N VAL A 160 4.20 -7.98 -16.46
CA VAL A 160 4.60 -6.75 -15.76
C VAL A 160 6.11 -6.74 -15.47
N PHE A 161 6.65 -7.80 -14.88
CA PHE A 161 8.01 -7.82 -14.35
C PHE A 161 9.04 -8.53 -15.24
N GLY A 162 8.59 -9.16 -16.34
CA GLY A 162 9.41 -10.09 -17.12
C GLY A 162 9.65 -11.35 -16.31
N GLY A 163 8.90 -12.41 -16.63
CA GLY A 163 8.70 -13.62 -15.81
C GLY A 163 9.93 -14.26 -15.13
N LEU A 164 9.67 -15.20 -14.23
CA LEU A 164 10.73 -16.01 -13.60
C LEU A 164 11.58 -16.72 -14.67
N ASN A 165 12.79 -16.21 -14.88
CA ASN A 165 13.88 -16.74 -15.71
C ASN A 165 13.86 -16.34 -17.20
N GLY A 166 14.84 -15.49 -17.54
CA GLY A 166 15.74 -15.88 -18.62
C GLY A 166 16.36 -17.22 -18.25
N SER A 167 15.83 -18.29 -18.83
CA SER A 167 16.42 -19.61 -18.81
C SER A 167 17.84 -19.54 -19.38
N GLN A 168 18.84 -19.55 -18.51
CA GLN A 168 20.12 -20.15 -18.88
C GLN A 168 19.85 -21.63 -19.14
N THR A 169 19.83 -21.98 -20.42
CA THR A 169 19.95 -23.36 -20.87
C THR A 169 21.44 -23.55 -21.22
N PRO A 170 22.09 -24.65 -20.82
CA PRO A 170 23.51 -24.89 -21.05
C PRO A 170 23.92 -24.89 -22.52
#